data_AF-A0A7C6UWQ9-F1
#
_entry.id   AF-A0A7C6UWQ9-F1
#
_cell.length_a   1.000
_cell.length_b   1.000
_cell.length_c   1.000
_cell.angle_alpha   90.00
_cell.angle_beta   90.00
_cell.angle_gamma   90.00
#
_symmetry.space_group_name_H-M   'P 1'
#
loop_
_entity.id
_entity.type
_entity.pdbx_description
1 polymer ?
#
loop_
_entity_poly.entity_id
_entity_poly.type
_entity_poly.pdbx_seq_one_letter_code
_entity_poly.pdbx_strand_id
1 'polypeptide(L)'
;MQSNNKLLVKLKKITPGYLFLLPALIFFVLFVIYPMINALILSLYKVRLQSRSFIGFGNYVALFKDQNFMKSLYNTVLLVLGNVPLVLIFSFFISVVVYNKSEFIRSFTRAAFYFPAVS
;
A
#
# COMPACT_ATOMS: atom_id res chain seq x y z
N MET A 1 19.12 8.89 42.96
CA MET A 1 19.15 9.96 41.92
C MET A 1 19.99 9.64 40.67
N GLN A 2 20.42 8.39 40.40
CA GLN A 2 21.25 8.03 39.21
C GLN A 2 20.47 7.41 38.03
N SER A 3 19.16 7.17 38.15
CA SER A 3 18.36 6.48 37.12
C SER A 3 18.04 7.37 35.90
N ASN A 4 17.81 8.67 36.12
CA ASN A 4 17.35 9.59 35.06
C ASN A 4 18.41 9.87 33.99
N ASN A 5 19.71 9.87 34.33
CA ASN A 5 20.76 10.15 33.35
C ASN A 5 20.92 9.05 32.30
N LYS A 6 20.63 7.78 32.64
CA LYS A 6 20.71 6.67 31.67
C LYS A 6 19.61 6.78 30.60
N LEU A 7 18.43 7.26 30.97
CA LEU A 7 17.32 7.50 30.03
C LEU A 7 17.65 8.65 29.08
N LEU A 8 18.16 9.77 29.60
CA LEU A 8 18.52 10.94 28.79
C LEU A 8 19.66 10.64 27.81
N VAL A 9 20.65 9.85 28.22
CA VAL A 9 21.74 9.40 27.32
C VAL A 9 21.23 8.44 26.26
N LYS A 10 20.29 7.54 26.59
CA LYS A 10 19.66 6.61 25.64
C LYS A 10 18.79 7.34 24.62
N LEU A 11 18.02 8.34 25.06
CA LEU A 11 17.22 9.22 24.21
C LEU A 11 18.11 10.01 23.24
N LYS A 12 19.19 10.62 23.72
CA LYS A 12 20.14 11.38 22.88
C LYS A 12 20.81 10.52 21.79
N LYS A 13 20.98 9.22 22.06
CA LYS A 13 21.57 8.27 21.09
C LYS A 13 20.60 7.87 19.97
N ILE A 14 19.29 7.93 20.20
CA ILE A 14 18.25 7.61 19.20
C ILE A 14 17.69 8.86 18.50
N THR A 15 17.79 10.04 19.10
CA THR A 15 17.36 11.33 18.52
C THR A 15 17.80 11.56 17.07
N PRO A 16 19.08 11.33 16.68
CA PRO A 16 19.48 11.58 15.29
C PRO A 16 18.73 10.68 14.29
N GLY A 17 18.48 9.41 14.63
CA GLY A 17 17.71 8.50 13.75
C GLY A 17 16.27 8.95 13.53
N TYR A 18 15.60 9.43 14.58
CA TYR A 18 14.25 10.00 14.46
C TYR A 18 14.25 11.34 13.71
N LEU A 19 15.30 12.14 13.84
CA LEU A 19 15.44 13.40 13.11
C LEU A 19 15.62 13.18 11.60
N PHE A 20 16.29 12.10 11.19
CA PHE A 20 16.37 11.67 9.79
C PHE A 20 15.02 11.14 9.25
N LEU A 21 14.21 10.49 10.10
CA LEU A 21 12.88 10.02 9.72
C LEU A 21 11.86 11.18 9.63
N LEU A 22 12.07 12.24 10.41
CA LEU A 22 11.10 13.33 10.59
C LEU A 22 10.66 13.97 9.27
N PRO A 23 11.54 14.32 8.30
CA PRO A 23 11.11 14.86 7.01
C PRO A 23 10.19 13.88 6.26
N ALA A 24 10.60 12.62 6.12
CA ALA A 24 9.80 11.60 5.43
C ALA A 24 8.43 11.40 6.10
N LEU A 25 8.39 11.43 7.43
CA LEU A 25 7.16 11.28 8.20
C LEU A 25 6.23 12.50 8.03
N ILE A 26 6.78 13.71 8.01
CA ILE A 26 6.01 14.93 7.72
C ILE A 26 5.38 14.83 6.32
N PHE A 27 6.15 14.46 5.30
CA PHE A 27 5.62 14.25 3.95
C PHE A 27 4.53 13.18 3.93
N PHE A 28 4.76 12.04 4.57
CA PHE A 28 3.78 10.96 4.64
C PHE A 28 2.47 11.42 5.32
N VAL A 29 2.55 12.14 6.43
CA VAL A 29 1.34 12.63 7.13
C VAL A 29 0.60 13.66 6.29
N LEU A 30 1.30 14.62 5.67
CA LEU A 30 0.68 15.69 4.89
C LEU A 30 0.08 15.21 3.58
N PHE A 31 0.72 14.27 2.89
CA PHE A 31 0.33 13.87 1.55
C PHE A 31 -0.38 12.50 1.47
N VAL A 32 -0.32 11.68 2.52
CA VAL A 32 -1.01 10.39 2.57
C VAL A 32 -2.10 10.41 3.62
N ILE A 33 -1.75 10.64 4.89
CA ILE A 33 -2.70 10.50 6.00
C ILE A 33 -3.77 11.60 5.97
N TYR A 34 -3.36 12.86 5.79
CA TYR A 34 -4.30 13.98 5.73
C TYR A 34 -5.37 13.84 4.63
N PRO A 35 -5.04 13.60 3.34
CA PRO A 35 -6.06 13.39 2.32
C PRO A 35 -6.87 12.11 2.53
N MET A 36 -6.28 11.05 3.11
CA MET A 36 -7.02 9.82 3.43
C MET A 36 -8.10 10.07 4.50
N ILE A 37 -7.77 10.78 5.58
CA ILE A 37 -8.76 11.16 6.61
C ILE A 37 -9.84 12.04 6.01
N ASN A 38 -9.47 13.04 5.19
CA ASN A 38 -10.43 13.89 4.51
C ASN A 38 -11.38 13.09 3.60
N ALA A 39 -10.86 12.11 2.86
CA ALA A 39 -11.66 11.23 2.01
C ALA A 39 -12.62 10.35 2.83
N LEU A 40 -12.17 9.82 3.97
CA LEU A 40 -13.02 9.05 4.90
C LEU A 40 -14.12 9.92 5.52
N ILE A 41 -13.81 11.17 5.89
CA ILE A 41 -14.84 12.09 6.34
C ILE A 41 -15.80 12.34 5.17
N LEU A 42 -15.29 12.65 3.98
CA LEU A 42 -16.11 12.93 2.80
C LEU A 42 -17.04 11.78 2.40
N SER A 43 -16.62 10.53 2.55
CA SER A 43 -17.44 9.36 2.24
C SER A 43 -18.70 9.25 3.11
N LEU A 44 -18.73 9.91 4.28
CA LEU A 44 -19.90 9.98 5.16
C LEU A 44 -20.87 11.13 4.81
N TYR A 45 -20.47 12.03 3.91
CA TYR A 45 -21.29 13.16 3.49
C TYR A 45 -21.73 12.97 2.04
N LYS A 46 -22.92 13.48 1.72
CA LYS A 46 -23.36 13.69 0.36
C LYS A 46 -22.91 15.08 -0.06
N VAL A 47 -21.97 15.12 -0.99
CA VAL A 47 -21.38 16.37 -1.48
C VAL A 47 -22.06 16.71 -2.80
N ARG A 48 -22.66 17.89 -2.88
CA ARG A 48 -23.15 18.53 -4.10
C ARG A 48 -22.41 19.84 -4.28
N LEU A 49 -22.46 20.39 -5.49
CA LEU A 49 -21.78 21.65 -5.87
C LEU A 49 -21.98 22.81 -4.88
N GLN A 50 -23.11 22.87 -4.19
CA GLN A 50 -23.45 23.95 -3.24
C GLN A 50 -23.87 23.47 -1.85
N SER A 51 -23.88 22.16 -1.58
CA SER A 51 -24.32 21.66 -0.27
C SER A 51 -23.61 20.38 0.15
N ARG A 52 -23.35 20.28 1.45
CA ARG A 52 -22.77 19.10 2.09
C ARG A 52 -23.71 18.64 3.18
N SER A 53 -24.41 17.53 2.96
CA SER A 53 -25.26 16.92 3.99
C SER A 53 -24.61 15.68 4.58
N PHE A 54 -24.65 15.55 5.90
CA PHE A 54 -24.18 14.35 6.57
C PHE A 54 -25.23 13.24 6.38
N ILE A 55 -24.84 12.13 5.75
CA ILE A 55 -25.73 10.99 5.49
C ILE A 55 -25.20 9.69 6.11
N GLY A 56 -24.14 9.78 6.93
CA GLY A 56 -23.47 8.63 7.53
C GLY A 56 -23.08 7.61 6.46
N PHE A 57 -23.50 6.36 6.64
CA PHE A 57 -23.19 5.27 5.70
C PHE A 57 -24.07 5.21 4.44
N GLY A 58 -24.91 6.22 4.19
CA GLY A 58 -25.84 6.22 3.05
C GLY A 58 -25.16 6.01 1.69
N ASN A 59 -23.94 6.55 1.50
CA ASN A 59 -23.16 6.34 0.27
C ASN A 59 -22.79 4.87 0.07
N TYR A 60 -22.39 4.18 1.13
CA TYR A 60 -22.01 2.77 1.07
C TYR A 60 -23.21 1.87 0.73
N VAL A 61 -24.37 2.12 1.35
CA VAL A 61 -25.60 1.38 1.03
C VAL A 61 -26.02 1.60 -0.43
N ALA A 62 -25.89 2.83 -0.94
CA ALA A 62 -26.15 3.13 -2.34
C ALA A 62 -25.19 2.40 -3.29
N LEU A 63 -23.89 2.38 -2.96
CA LEU A 63 -22.85 1.65 -3.70
C LEU A 63 -23.15 0.15 -3.81
N PHE A 64 -23.50 -0.51 -2.71
CA PHE A 64 -23.81 -1.96 -2.74
C PHE A 64 -25.10 -2.31 -3.49
N LYS A 65 -26.02 -1.35 -3.64
CA LYS A 65 -27.23 -1.52 -4.47
C LYS A 65 -26.98 -1.25 -5.95
N ASP A 66 -25.85 -0.63 -6.31
CA ASP A 66 -25.50 -0.35 -7.69
C ASP A 66 -24.98 -1.63 -8.38
N GLN A 67 -25.72 -2.08 -9.40
CA GLN A 67 -25.36 -3.25 -10.18
C GLN A 67 -24.04 -3.10 -10.93
N ASN A 68 -23.67 -1.89 -11.35
CA ASN A 68 -22.41 -1.63 -12.04
C ASN A 68 -21.23 -1.72 -11.06
N PHE A 69 -21.41 -1.24 -9.84
CA PHE A 69 -20.42 -1.39 -8.78
C PHE A 69 -20.19 -2.87 -8.45
N MET A 70 -21.26 -3.64 -8.24
CA MET A 70 -21.16 -5.07 -7.94
C MET A 70 -20.52 -5.87 -9.08
N LYS A 71 -20.86 -5.57 -10.35
CA LYS A 71 -20.20 -6.17 -11.51
C LYS A 71 -18.71 -5.83 -11.56
N SER A 72 -18.36 -4.56 -11.35
CA SER A 72 -16.97 -4.12 -11.36
C SER A 72 -16.16 -4.75 -10.23
N LEU A 73 -16.77 -4.88 -9.05
CA LEU A 73 -16.17 -5.55 -7.90
C LEU A 73 -15.92 -7.03 -8.19
N TYR A 74 -16.91 -7.74 -8.73
CA TYR A 74 -16.77 -9.14 -9.12
C TYR A 74 -15.67 -9.33 -10.17
N ASN A 75 -15.66 -8.50 -11.22
CA ASN A 75 -14.62 -8.56 -12.25
C ASN A 75 -13.23 -8.31 -11.67
N THR A 76 -13.09 -7.33 -10.77
CA THR A 76 -11.82 -7.03 -10.11
C THR A 76 -11.35 -8.20 -9.26
N VAL A 77 -12.24 -8.79 -8.46
CA VAL A 77 -11.93 -9.96 -7.64
C VAL A 77 -11.53 -11.15 -8.52
N LEU A 78 -12.27 -11.41 -9.60
CA LEU A 78 -11.98 -12.49 -10.53
C LEU A 78 -10.64 -12.28 -11.25
N LEU A 79 -10.33 -11.04 -11.65
CA LEU A 79 -9.04 -10.67 -12.22
C LEU A 79 -7.90 -10.89 -11.22
N VAL A 80 -8.04 -10.44 -9.97
CA VAL A 80 -7.00 -10.61 -8.94
C VAL A 80 -6.81 -12.08 -8.59
N LEU A 81 -7.90 -12.81 -8.37
CA LEU A 81 -7.85 -14.24 -8.03
C LEU A 81 -7.37 -15.11 -9.21
N GLY A 82 -7.54 -14.67 -10.46
CA GLY A 82 -6.96 -15.35 -11.61
C GLY A 82 -5.48 -14.99 -11.79
N ASN A 83 -5.18 -13.69 -11.81
CA ASN A 83 -3.84 -13.20 -12.11
C ASN A 83 -2.82 -13.52 -11.02
N VAL A 84 -3.15 -13.35 -9.75
CA VAL A 84 -2.18 -13.55 -8.66
C VAL A 84 -1.69 -15.00 -8.59
N PRO A 85 -2.55 -16.03 -8.53
CA PRO A 85 -2.08 -17.42 -8.55
C PRO A 85 -1.35 -17.79 -9.82
N LEU A 86 -1.80 -17.28 -10.99
CA LEU A 86 -1.14 -17.53 -12.25
C LEU A 86 0.31 -17.03 -12.22
N VAL A 87 0.50 -15.75 -11.85
CA VAL A 87 1.83 -15.14 -11.72
C VAL A 87 2.67 -15.91 -10.71
N LEU A 88 2.11 -16.27 -9.55
CA LEU A 88 2.82 -17.04 -8.53
C LEU A 88 3.27 -18.40 -9.06
N ILE A 89 2.38 -19.18 -9.68
CA ILE A 89 2.70 -20.49 -10.24
C ILE A 89 3.81 -20.39 -11.28
N PHE A 90 3.70 -19.43 -12.21
CA PHE A 90 4.74 -19.21 -13.23
C PHE A 90 6.07 -18.78 -12.62
N SER A 91 6.06 -17.83 -11.68
CA SER A 91 7.28 -17.38 -10.99
C SER A 91 7.93 -18.51 -10.19
N PHE A 92 7.16 -19.33 -9.47
CA PHE A 92 7.66 -20.48 -8.72
C PHE A 92 8.21 -21.56 -9.66
N PHE A 93 7.50 -21.89 -10.73
CA PHE A 93 7.94 -22.86 -11.71
C PHE A 93 9.31 -22.49 -12.30
N ILE A 94 9.46 -21.24 -12.75
CA ILE A 94 10.72 -20.75 -13.33
C ILE A 94 11.82 -20.71 -12.28
N SER A 95 11.51 -20.29 -11.05
CA SER A 95 12.45 -20.28 -9.93
C SER A 95 13.03 -21.68 -9.66
N VAL A 96 12.18 -22.72 -9.60
CA VAL A 96 12.60 -24.10 -9.37
C VAL A 96 13.44 -24.64 -10.52
N VAL A 97 13.05 -24.38 -11.78
CA VAL A 97 13.80 -24.82 -12.97
C VAL A 97 15.21 -24.20 -13.03
N VAL A 98 15.32 -22.94 -12.61
CA VAL A 98 16.58 -22.16 -12.66
C VAL A 98 17.46 -22.39 -11.41
N TYR A 99 16.92 -22.94 -10.32
CA TYR A 99 17.62 -23.11 -9.05
C TYR A 99 18.95 -23.88 -9.18
N ASN A 100 18.96 -24.99 -9.93
CA ASN A 100 20.15 -25.84 -10.14
C ASN A 100 20.94 -25.49 -11.41
N LYS A 101 20.68 -24.35 -12.05
CA LYS A 101 21.39 -23.90 -13.27
C LYS A 101 22.62 -23.04 -12.92
N SER A 102 23.50 -22.83 -13.90
CA SER A 102 24.71 -22.03 -13.73
C SER A 102 24.40 -20.60 -13.26
N GLU A 103 25.37 -19.99 -12.58
CA GLU A 103 25.23 -18.64 -12.03
C GLU A 103 24.86 -17.60 -13.08
N PHE A 104 25.37 -17.75 -14.30
CA PHE A 104 25.04 -16.89 -15.45
C PHE A 104 23.56 -16.94 -15.81
N ILE A 105 22.96 -18.15 -15.91
CA ILE A 105 21.55 -18.32 -16.23
C ILE A 105 20.66 -17.73 -15.13
N ARG A 106 21.02 -17.96 -13.85
CA ARG A 106 20.31 -17.37 -12.70
C ARG A 106 20.37 -15.84 -12.71
N SER A 107 21.50 -15.25 -13.08
CA SER A 107 21.66 -13.79 -13.17
C SER A 107 20.84 -13.21 -14.33
N PHE A 108 20.88 -13.83 -15.50
CA PHE A 108 20.11 -13.42 -16.67
C PHE A 108 18.59 -13.48 -16.44
N THR A 109 18.08 -14.57 -15.85
CA THR A 109 16.65 -14.68 -15.52
C THR A 109 16.23 -13.58 -14.54
N ARG A 110 17.00 -13.30 -13.49
CA ARG A 110 16.67 -12.17 -12.59
C ARG A 110 16.59 -10.85 -13.36
N ALA A 111 17.58 -10.54 -14.19
CA ALA A 111 17.57 -9.31 -14.97
C ALA A 111 16.34 -9.20 -15.87
N ALA A 112 15.98 -10.27 -16.61
CA ALA A 112 14.83 -10.27 -17.51
C ALA A 112 13.49 -10.08 -16.79
N PHE A 113 13.31 -10.64 -15.58
CA PHE A 113 12.09 -10.49 -14.79
C PHE A 113 11.97 -9.12 -14.11
N TYR A 114 13.10 -8.54 -13.68
CA TYR A 114 13.09 -7.22 -13.03
C TYR A 114 13.08 -6.07 -14.02
N PHE A 115 13.63 -6.23 -15.23
CA PHE A 115 13.74 -5.17 -16.24
C PHE A 115 12.42 -4.42 -16.52
N PRO A 116 11.26 -5.08 -16.71
CA PRO A 116 9.99 -4.39 -16.96
C PRO A 116 9.42 -3.64 -15.75
N ALA A 117 9.90 -3.95 -14.53
CA ALA A 117 9.44 -3.29 -13.31
C ALA A 117 10.23 -2.00 -13.00
N VAL A 118 11.37 -1.78 -13.67
CA VAL A 118 12.25 -0.62 -13.46
C VAL A 118 12.18 0.42 -14.60
N SER A 119 11.26 0.23 -15.55
CA SER A 119 10.98 1.20 -16.63
C SER A 119 10.02 2.29 -16.19
#